data_AF-A0A7X0Y3N5-F1
#
_entry.id   AF-A0A7X0Y3N5-F1
#
_cell.length_a   1.000
_cell.length_b   1.000
_cell.length_c   1.000
_cell.angle_alpha   90.00
_cell.angle_beta   90.00
_cell.angle_gamma   90.00
#
_symmetry.space_group_name_H-M   'P 1'
#
loop_
_entity.id
_entity.type
_entity.pdbx_description
1 polymer ?
#
loop_
_entity_poly.entity_id
_entity_poly.type
_entity_poly.pdbx_seq_one_letter_code
_entity_poly.pdbx_strand_id
1 'polypeptide(L)'
;MSKKQIARKVLATSAAVTIATSSLGAPLTAMAEEQNHVQSSTEEKFKQVTVGEIFSHFTWDKNGNLTAIHFPSSTTLEKYNFRLMVDNVYYASIVKGTVYYSYLSGSKWSFTKPISASSTFRIEIIDDKGKVTSYLTKDGVMGASDYYWISEARSGLDWILREGVAFATAPSAIPGIQASIDQIMNVSNNPVKQGLQTRLNEANRQYTYNHNLSKSIDNLFTSSSQTALQTNVTQSTLDDLKKNLSGVVNLSWRERLTTTLSTAQTLLDQKVEEANNLKEANEAVNKLFGDDTHTKLAEGITAT
;
A
#
# COMPACT_ATOMS: atom_id res chain seq x y z
N MET A 1 -25.14 43.69 26.64
CA MET A 1 -26.28 44.05 25.76
C MET A 1 -25.73 44.70 24.48
N SER A 2 -26.23 44.28 23.31
CA SER A 2 -26.24 44.91 21.95
C SER A 2 -24.91 45.44 21.35
N LYS A 3 -24.29 44.81 20.33
CA LYS A 3 -24.58 44.74 18.86
C LYS A 3 -24.28 46.02 18.05
N LYS A 4 -23.47 45.81 16.98
CA LYS A 4 -23.44 46.51 15.65
C LYS A 4 -22.77 47.91 15.64
N GLN A 5 -22.04 48.41 14.64
CA GLN A 5 -21.66 47.98 13.28
C GLN A 5 -20.75 49.08 12.64
N ILE A 6 -19.95 48.72 11.62
CA ILE A 6 -19.72 49.45 10.34
C ILE A 6 -18.58 50.52 10.19
N ALA A 7 -17.75 50.21 9.18
CA ALA A 7 -17.14 51.01 8.09
C ALA A 7 -15.82 51.80 8.21
N ARG A 8 -14.91 51.34 7.33
CA ARG A 8 -13.86 52.01 6.53
C ARG A 8 -14.19 53.44 6.03
N LYS A 9 -13.18 54.33 6.02
CA LYS A 9 -12.55 54.94 4.81
C LYS A 9 -11.37 55.85 5.23
N VAL A 10 -10.12 55.56 4.79
CA VAL A 10 -9.35 56.17 3.67
C VAL A 10 -8.71 57.53 4.02
N LEU A 11 -7.37 57.64 3.99
CA LEU A 11 -6.63 58.42 2.98
C LEU A 11 -5.09 58.35 3.19
N ALA A 12 -4.39 58.52 2.07
CA ALA A 12 -2.98 58.31 1.81
C ALA A 12 -2.02 59.32 2.45
N THR A 13 -0.75 58.94 2.62
CA THR A 13 0.36 59.90 2.56
C THR A 13 1.63 59.21 2.06
N SER A 14 2.13 59.70 0.94
CA SER A 14 3.38 59.30 0.29
C SER A 14 4.54 60.08 0.94
N ALA A 15 5.64 59.40 1.27
CA ALA A 15 6.89 60.06 1.70
C ALA A 15 8.04 59.65 0.77
N ALA A 16 8.64 60.66 0.13
CA ALA A 16 9.93 60.57 -0.55
C ALA A 16 11.05 60.67 0.50
N VAL A 17 12.14 59.91 0.35
CA VAL A 17 13.37 60.11 1.13
C VAL A 17 14.59 60.11 0.21
N THR A 18 15.36 61.17 0.39
CA THR A 18 16.54 61.64 -0.35
C THR A 18 17.79 60.83 -0.02
N ILE A 19 18.65 60.65 -1.03
CA ILE A 19 19.96 59.98 -0.96
C ILE A 19 20.98 60.92 -0.30
N ALA A 20 21.72 60.41 0.69
CA ALA A 20 22.91 61.05 1.25
C ALA A 20 24.15 60.16 1.02
N THR A 21 25.17 60.74 0.38
CA THR A 21 26.48 60.13 0.11
C THR A 21 27.51 60.52 1.17
N SER A 22 28.29 59.56 1.65
CA SER A 22 29.68 59.66 2.19
C SER A 22 30.04 58.29 2.80
N SER A 23 31.26 57.78 2.90
CA SER A 23 32.56 57.95 2.25
C SER A 23 33.46 56.80 2.78
N LEU A 24 34.19 56.11 1.89
CA LEU A 24 35.48 55.38 2.03
C LEU A 24 35.90 54.72 3.38
N GLY A 25 36.22 53.41 3.35
CA GLY A 25 37.17 52.79 4.31
C GLY A 25 37.22 51.25 4.50
N ALA A 26 37.68 50.48 3.48
CA ALA A 26 38.31 49.13 3.52
C ALA A 26 37.57 47.88 4.09
N PRO A 27 38.02 46.61 3.81
CA PRO A 27 38.76 46.04 2.67
C PRO A 27 37.94 44.98 1.87
N LEU A 28 38.41 44.66 0.66
CA LEU A 28 37.86 43.61 -0.22
C LEU A 28 37.84 42.23 0.44
N THR A 29 36.70 41.81 1.01
CA THR A 29 36.43 40.37 1.26
C THR A 29 34.94 39.99 1.23
N ALA A 30 34.07 40.80 0.61
CA ALA A 30 32.64 40.52 0.51
C ALA A 30 32.12 40.61 -0.94
N MET A 31 32.86 40.05 -1.90
CA MET A 31 32.38 39.84 -3.28
C MET A 31 32.14 38.35 -3.58
N ALA A 32 31.42 37.67 -2.69
CA ALA A 32 30.96 36.30 -2.92
C ALA A 32 29.51 36.02 -2.49
N GLU A 33 28.79 36.98 -1.89
CA GLU A 33 27.44 36.71 -1.35
C GLU A 33 26.35 37.72 -1.75
N GLU A 34 26.64 38.69 -2.63
CA GLU A 34 25.65 39.70 -3.01
C GLU A 34 25.52 39.84 -4.54
N GLN A 35 25.30 38.70 -5.21
CA GLN A 35 24.96 38.65 -6.64
C GLN A 35 23.71 37.80 -6.97
N ASN A 36 22.84 37.53 -5.99
CA ASN A 36 21.56 36.85 -6.24
C ASN A 36 20.30 37.68 -5.97
N HIS A 37 20.44 39.00 -5.76
CA HIS A 37 19.30 39.91 -5.69
C HIS A 37 19.39 41.02 -6.75
N VAL A 38 19.63 40.64 -8.00
CA VAL A 38 19.12 41.45 -9.12
C VAL A 38 17.70 40.98 -9.38
N GLN A 39 16.75 41.77 -8.89
CA GLN A 39 15.37 41.78 -9.35
C GLN A 39 15.35 41.77 -10.88
N SER A 40 15.08 40.59 -11.45
CA SER A 40 14.53 40.48 -12.80
C SER A 40 13.13 41.08 -12.76
N SER A 41 13.04 42.35 -13.15
CA SER A 41 11.80 43.03 -13.53
C SER A 41 10.94 42.13 -14.43
N THR A 42 9.64 42.08 -14.13
CA THR A 42 8.59 41.23 -14.73
C THR A 42 8.62 39.75 -14.33
N GLU A 43 8.41 39.45 -13.05
CA GLU A 43 7.72 38.20 -12.67
C GLU A 43 6.29 38.26 -13.24
N GLU A 44 6.10 37.74 -14.45
CA GLU A 44 4.80 37.18 -14.79
C GLU A 44 4.48 36.12 -13.73
N LYS A 45 3.45 36.38 -12.94
CA LYS A 45 2.90 35.42 -11.98
C LYS A 45 2.36 34.22 -12.77
N PHE A 46 3.23 33.30 -13.16
CA PHE A 46 2.83 32.04 -13.76
C PHE A 46 2.01 31.28 -12.71
N LYS A 47 0.81 30.84 -13.08
CA LYS A 47 0.01 29.99 -12.19
C LYS A 47 0.68 28.62 -12.18
N GLN A 48 1.26 28.24 -11.05
CA GLN A 48 1.65 26.86 -10.82
C GLN A 48 0.36 26.02 -10.80
N VAL A 49 0.25 25.06 -11.72
CA VAL A 49 -0.91 24.18 -11.77
C VAL A 49 -0.62 22.96 -10.91
N THR A 50 -1.58 22.59 -10.07
CA THR A 50 -1.49 21.38 -9.24
C THR A 50 -1.89 20.15 -10.05
N VAL A 51 -1.25 19.00 -9.78
CA VAL A 51 -1.71 17.70 -10.28
C VAL A 51 -3.18 17.49 -9.88
N GLY A 52 -4.04 17.06 -10.80
CA GLY A 52 -5.49 16.93 -10.61
C GLY A 52 -6.34 18.00 -11.31
N GLU A 53 -5.80 19.18 -11.64
CA GLU A 53 -6.52 20.17 -12.46
C GLU A 53 -6.46 19.83 -13.96
N ILE A 54 -5.32 19.29 -14.43
CA ILE A 54 -5.02 19.12 -15.86
C ILE A 54 -4.43 17.75 -16.19
N PHE A 55 -3.69 17.14 -15.26
CA PHE A 55 -3.12 15.80 -15.38
C PHE A 55 -3.74 14.88 -14.33
N SER A 56 -3.98 13.61 -14.69
CA SER A 56 -4.57 12.61 -13.80
C SER A 56 -3.50 11.84 -13.02
N HIS A 57 -2.48 11.33 -13.70
CA HIS A 57 -1.37 10.58 -13.10
C HIS A 57 -0.15 10.48 -14.04
N PHE A 58 0.95 9.92 -13.54
CA PHE A 58 2.21 9.73 -14.27
C PHE A 58 2.64 8.26 -14.23
N THR A 59 3.28 7.77 -15.29
CA THR A 59 3.81 6.39 -15.33
C THR A 59 5.33 6.40 -15.36
N TRP A 60 5.91 5.59 -14.47
CA TRP A 60 7.34 5.44 -14.28
C TRP A 60 7.77 4.02 -14.60
N ASP A 61 8.96 3.85 -15.15
CA ASP A 61 9.57 2.52 -15.28
C ASP A 61 10.21 2.06 -13.96
N LYS A 62 10.72 0.83 -13.94
CA LYS A 62 11.40 0.22 -12.78
C LYS A 62 12.64 0.99 -12.30
N ASN A 63 13.22 1.84 -13.15
CA ASN A 63 14.39 2.65 -12.83
C ASN A 63 13.98 4.07 -12.37
N GLY A 64 12.68 4.35 -12.26
CA GLY A 64 12.15 5.67 -11.89
C GLY A 64 12.14 6.68 -13.05
N ASN A 65 12.30 6.24 -14.30
CA ASN A 65 12.23 7.14 -15.45
C ASN A 65 10.78 7.39 -15.84
N LEU A 66 10.44 8.63 -16.19
CA LEU A 66 9.10 8.98 -16.66
C LEU A 66 8.88 8.44 -18.07
N THR A 67 7.82 7.66 -18.24
CA THR A 67 7.47 7.02 -19.52
C THR A 67 6.19 7.57 -20.14
N ALA A 68 5.28 8.06 -19.31
CA ALA A 68 4.03 8.65 -19.78
C ALA A 68 3.42 9.64 -18.79
N ILE A 69 2.66 10.59 -19.34
CA ILE A 69 1.79 11.53 -18.63
C ILE A 69 0.35 11.18 -19.01
N HIS A 70 -0.55 11.16 -18.04
CA HIS A 70 -1.95 10.88 -18.28
C HIS A 70 -2.81 12.09 -18.01
N PHE A 71 -3.80 12.28 -18.88
CA PHE A 71 -4.83 13.29 -18.73
C PHE A 71 -6.10 12.67 -18.12
N PRO A 72 -6.92 13.47 -17.41
CA PRO A 72 -8.29 13.10 -17.13
C PRO A 72 -9.05 12.78 -18.42
N SER A 73 -9.99 11.84 -18.38
CA SER A 73 -10.85 11.51 -19.53
C SER A 73 -11.72 12.69 -19.99
N SER A 74 -11.94 13.68 -19.13
CA SER A 74 -12.66 14.92 -19.42
C SER A 74 -11.82 15.98 -20.15
N THR A 75 -10.51 15.79 -20.28
CA THR A 75 -9.63 16.80 -20.90
C THR A 75 -9.82 16.84 -22.42
N THR A 76 -10.24 17.99 -22.94
CA THR A 76 -10.28 18.27 -24.40
C THR A 76 -8.92 18.79 -24.87
N LEU A 77 -8.05 17.90 -25.35
CA LEU A 77 -6.65 18.23 -25.72
C LEU A 77 -6.56 19.24 -26.88
N GLU A 78 -7.60 19.39 -27.67
CA GLU A 78 -7.73 20.36 -28.76
C GLU A 78 -7.74 21.81 -28.26
N LYS A 79 -8.03 22.03 -26.98
CA LYS A 79 -8.07 23.36 -26.34
C LYS A 79 -6.74 23.81 -25.76
N TYR A 80 -5.72 22.94 -25.76
CA TYR A 80 -4.47 23.20 -25.06
C TYR A 80 -3.26 23.04 -25.97
N ASN A 81 -2.21 23.79 -25.64
CA ASN A 81 -0.88 23.58 -26.16
C ASN A 81 0.03 23.19 -24.98
N PHE A 82 0.44 21.93 -24.93
CA PHE A 82 1.37 21.40 -23.95
C PHE A 82 2.77 21.32 -24.53
N ARG A 83 3.77 21.74 -23.76
CA ARG A 83 5.19 21.59 -24.10
C ARG A 83 5.94 20.95 -22.95
N LEU A 84 6.61 19.84 -23.22
CA LEU A 84 7.47 19.16 -22.26
C LEU A 84 8.91 19.59 -22.50
N MET A 85 9.52 20.14 -21.47
CA MET A 85 10.92 20.52 -21.43
C MET A 85 11.65 19.58 -20.48
N VAL A 86 12.78 19.03 -20.90
CA VAL A 86 13.66 18.16 -20.11
C VAL A 86 15.04 18.79 -20.06
N ASP A 87 15.57 19.05 -18.88
CA ASP A 87 16.84 19.76 -18.67
C ASP A 87 16.91 21.07 -19.47
N ASN A 88 15.78 21.80 -19.48
CA ASN A 88 15.54 23.04 -20.23
C ASN A 88 15.62 22.91 -21.76
N VAL A 89 15.64 21.71 -22.31
CA VAL A 89 15.60 21.43 -23.75
C VAL A 89 14.20 20.95 -24.14
N TYR A 90 13.73 21.39 -25.31
CA TYR A 90 12.47 20.91 -25.89
C TYR A 90 12.52 19.39 -26.08
N TYR A 91 11.50 18.69 -25.57
CA TYR A 91 11.42 17.25 -25.64
C TYR A 91 10.24 16.78 -26.49
N ALA A 92 9.03 17.25 -26.18
CA ALA A 92 7.81 16.86 -26.88
C ALA A 92 6.72 17.93 -26.71
N SER A 93 5.69 17.89 -27.54
CA SER A 93 4.51 18.76 -27.38
C SER A 93 3.22 18.14 -27.89
N ILE A 94 2.10 18.64 -27.38
CA ILE A 94 0.76 18.48 -27.95
C ILE A 94 0.27 19.89 -28.27
N VAL A 95 -0.07 20.18 -29.53
CA VAL A 95 -0.59 21.49 -29.95
C VAL A 95 -1.96 21.28 -30.55
N LYS A 96 -3.00 21.75 -29.84
CA LYS A 96 -4.41 21.58 -30.24
C LYS A 96 -4.71 20.14 -30.68
N GLY A 97 -4.34 19.18 -29.84
CA GLY A 97 -4.52 17.74 -30.07
C GLY A 97 -3.48 17.08 -31.01
N THR A 98 -2.69 17.86 -31.74
CA THR A 98 -1.63 17.32 -32.62
C THR A 98 -0.37 17.03 -31.81
N VAL A 99 0.17 15.82 -31.93
CA VAL A 99 1.28 15.32 -31.11
C VAL A 99 2.60 15.42 -31.87
N TYR A 100 3.67 15.84 -31.19
CA TYR A 100 5.01 15.96 -31.76
C TYR A 100 6.04 15.24 -30.89
N TYR A 101 6.93 14.47 -31.53
CA TYR A 101 8.05 13.73 -30.90
C TYR A 101 7.67 12.80 -29.75
N SER A 102 6.43 12.30 -29.78
CA SER A 102 5.81 11.49 -28.73
C SER A 102 4.57 10.78 -29.30
N TYR A 103 3.91 9.96 -28.48
CA TYR A 103 2.72 9.21 -28.86
C TYR A 103 1.56 9.55 -27.94
N LEU A 104 0.35 9.66 -28.49
CA LEU A 104 -0.87 9.80 -27.70
C LEU A 104 -1.80 8.64 -28.05
N SER A 105 -2.24 7.90 -27.03
CA SER A 105 -3.25 6.86 -27.17
C SER A 105 -4.30 7.06 -26.10
N GLY A 106 -5.52 7.42 -26.50
CA GLY A 106 -6.55 7.89 -25.57
C GLY A 106 -6.05 9.10 -24.76
N SER A 107 -6.09 8.99 -23.44
CA SER A 107 -5.61 10.03 -22.52
C SER A 107 -4.14 9.87 -22.10
N LYS A 108 -3.40 8.92 -22.70
CA LYS A 108 -2.01 8.61 -22.33
C LYS A 108 -1.04 9.20 -23.33
N TRP A 109 -0.24 10.17 -22.88
CA TRP A 109 0.87 10.76 -23.63
C TRP A 109 2.18 10.06 -23.27
N SER A 110 2.72 9.27 -24.19
CA SER A 110 3.89 8.41 -24.00
C SER A 110 5.11 8.89 -24.79
N PHE A 111 6.29 8.55 -24.30
CA PHE A 111 7.57 8.99 -24.88
C PHE A 111 8.35 7.83 -25.49
N THR A 112 8.97 8.05 -26.67
CA THR A 112 9.80 7.04 -27.34
C THR A 112 11.03 6.66 -26.52
N LYS A 113 11.57 7.61 -25.76
CA LYS A 113 12.63 7.40 -24.78
C LYS A 113 12.10 7.78 -23.39
N PRO A 114 12.32 6.95 -22.36
CA PRO A 114 12.04 7.35 -20.98
C PRO A 114 12.87 8.58 -20.58
N ILE A 115 12.27 9.48 -19.82
CA ILE A 115 12.96 10.66 -19.27
C ILE A 115 13.62 10.25 -17.96
N SER A 116 14.94 10.44 -17.88
CA SER A 116 15.75 9.96 -16.75
C SER A 116 15.22 10.45 -15.39
N ALA A 117 15.25 9.56 -14.40
CA ALA A 117 15.02 9.89 -12.99
C ALA A 117 15.97 10.98 -12.47
N SER A 118 17.15 11.18 -13.09
CA SER A 118 18.11 12.23 -12.73
C SER A 118 17.81 13.58 -13.39
N SER A 119 17.06 13.60 -14.49
CA SER A 119 16.77 14.81 -15.25
C SER A 119 15.75 15.68 -14.52
N THR A 120 15.84 16.98 -14.73
CA THR A 120 14.77 17.92 -14.44
C THR A 120 13.76 17.91 -15.60
N PHE A 121 12.48 18.12 -15.31
CA PHE A 121 11.51 18.37 -16.36
C PHE A 121 10.45 19.37 -15.89
N ARG A 122 9.85 20.05 -16.86
CA ARG A 122 8.66 20.89 -16.66
C ARG A 122 7.69 20.69 -17.82
N ILE A 123 6.41 20.58 -17.49
CA ILE A 123 5.31 20.54 -18.45
C ILE A 123 4.71 21.94 -18.45
N GLU A 124 4.73 22.58 -19.61
CA GLU A 124 4.25 23.94 -19.81
C GLU A 124 2.93 23.91 -20.57
N ILE A 125 2.04 24.81 -20.20
CA ILE A 125 0.83 25.13 -20.93
C ILE A 125 1.06 26.48 -21.56
N ILE A 126 1.05 26.52 -22.90
CA ILE A 126 1.34 27.72 -23.66
C ILE A 126 0.10 28.25 -24.36
N ASP A 127 0.00 29.56 -24.51
CA ASP A 127 -1.03 30.17 -25.34
C ASP A 127 -0.69 30.02 -26.84
N ASP A 128 -1.58 30.51 -27.71
CA ASP A 128 -1.40 30.48 -29.16
C ASP A 128 -0.22 31.33 -29.68
N LYS A 129 0.36 32.17 -28.82
CA LYS A 129 1.56 32.97 -29.11
C LYS A 129 2.83 32.31 -28.58
N GLY A 130 2.74 31.12 -27.99
CA GLY A 130 3.85 30.37 -27.43
C GLY A 130 4.30 30.83 -26.04
N LYS A 131 3.53 31.72 -25.40
CA LYS A 131 3.81 32.21 -24.05
C LYS A 131 3.35 31.21 -23.00
N VAL A 132 4.19 30.92 -22.02
CA VAL A 132 3.84 30.05 -20.90
C VAL A 132 2.77 30.72 -20.04
N THR A 133 1.63 30.05 -19.88
CA THR A 133 0.52 30.51 -19.02
C THR A 133 0.52 29.81 -17.68
N SER A 134 1.00 28.56 -17.66
CA SER A 134 1.08 27.72 -16.48
C SER A 134 2.13 26.64 -16.69
N TYR A 135 2.66 26.09 -15.60
CA TYR A 135 3.58 24.97 -15.67
C TYR A 135 3.49 24.06 -14.45
N LEU A 136 3.99 22.83 -14.61
CA LEU A 136 4.17 21.84 -13.57
C LEU A 136 5.60 21.30 -13.65
N THR A 137 6.35 21.42 -12.56
CA THR A 137 7.73 20.90 -12.46
C THR A 137 7.73 19.45 -11.97
N LYS A 138 8.86 18.77 -12.18
CA LYS A 138 9.15 17.48 -11.56
C LYS A 138 8.90 17.47 -10.05
N ASP A 139 9.37 18.49 -9.32
CA ASP A 139 9.13 18.59 -7.88
C ASP A 139 7.66 18.78 -7.53
N GLY A 140 6.89 19.47 -8.37
CA GLY A 140 5.43 19.56 -8.24
C GLY A 140 4.74 18.21 -8.45
N VAL A 141 5.22 17.40 -9.41
CA VAL A 141 4.77 16.00 -9.62
C VAL A 141 5.18 15.10 -8.45
N MET A 142 6.35 15.35 -7.86
CA MET A 142 6.96 14.52 -6.82
C MET A 142 6.45 14.85 -5.41
N GLY A 143 6.21 16.12 -5.10
CA GLY A 143 5.70 16.61 -3.82
C GLY A 143 4.19 16.44 -3.65
N ALA A 144 3.43 16.56 -4.75
CA ALA A 144 2.07 16.05 -4.81
C ALA A 144 2.16 14.57 -5.18
N SER A 145 2.39 13.72 -4.18
CA SER A 145 2.32 12.27 -4.36
C SER A 145 1.10 11.93 -5.22
N ASP A 146 1.29 11.21 -6.32
CA ASP A 146 0.24 10.96 -7.30
C ASP A 146 -0.98 10.31 -6.62
N TYR A 147 -2.02 11.12 -6.43
CA TYR A 147 -3.21 10.76 -5.65
C TYR A 147 -3.86 9.48 -6.19
N TYR A 148 -3.76 9.29 -7.51
CA TYR A 148 -4.25 8.11 -8.20
C TYR A 148 -3.57 6.83 -7.71
N TRP A 149 -2.25 6.73 -7.81
CA TRP A 149 -1.53 5.52 -7.40
C TRP A 149 -1.63 5.23 -5.90
N ILE A 150 -1.70 6.27 -5.08
CA ILE A 150 -1.99 6.12 -3.65
C ILE A 150 -3.39 5.56 -3.44
N SER A 151 -4.39 6.09 -4.14
CA SER A 151 -5.77 5.62 -4.05
C SER A 151 -5.91 4.17 -4.50
N GLU A 152 -5.25 3.78 -5.59
CA GLU A 152 -5.24 2.39 -6.07
C GLU A 152 -4.57 1.46 -5.06
N ALA A 153 -3.39 1.83 -4.56
CA ALA A 153 -2.69 1.04 -3.54
C ALA A 153 -3.51 0.92 -2.25
N ARG A 154 -4.15 2.00 -1.79
CA ARG A 154 -5.02 1.99 -0.60
C ARG A 154 -6.26 1.15 -0.82
N SER A 155 -6.95 1.32 -1.94
CA SER A 155 -8.15 0.53 -2.27
C SER A 155 -7.82 -0.95 -2.33
N GLY A 156 -6.69 -1.30 -2.96
CA GLY A 156 -6.23 -2.69 -2.99
C GLY A 156 -5.87 -3.22 -1.59
N LEU A 157 -5.16 -2.43 -0.77
CA LEU A 157 -4.86 -2.77 0.63
C LEU A 157 -6.14 -2.96 1.46
N ASP A 158 -7.10 -2.04 1.36
CA ASP A 158 -8.35 -2.09 2.11
C ASP A 158 -9.23 -3.25 1.65
N TRP A 159 -9.15 -3.64 0.37
CA TRP A 159 -9.78 -4.85 -0.15
C TRP A 159 -9.14 -6.13 0.39
N ILE A 160 -7.80 -6.24 0.41
CA ILE A 160 -7.10 -7.39 1.02
C ILE A 160 -7.10 -7.34 2.55
N LEU A 161 -7.46 -6.23 3.18
CA LEU A 161 -7.53 -6.03 4.64
C LEU A 161 -8.93 -5.65 5.10
N ARG A 162 -9.98 -6.17 4.47
CA ARG A 162 -11.35 -5.85 4.86
C ARG A 162 -11.55 -6.24 6.33
N GLU A 163 -11.75 -5.26 7.20
CA GLU A 163 -11.76 -5.47 8.67
C GLU A 163 -10.47 -6.10 9.25
N GLY A 164 -9.32 -5.88 8.61
CA GLY A 164 -8.03 -6.48 9.02
C GLY A 164 -7.85 -7.93 8.57
N VAL A 165 -8.64 -8.41 7.60
CA VAL A 165 -8.67 -9.81 7.17
C VAL A 165 -8.11 -10.00 5.77
N ALA A 166 -7.07 -10.84 5.65
CA ALA A 166 -6.60 -11.35 4.37
C ALA A 166 -7.55 -12.43 3.81
N PHE A 167 -8.25 -12.13 2.70
CA PHE A 167 -9.14 -13.06 2.02
C PHE A 167 -8.36 -14.03 1.11
N ALA A 168 -9.00 -15.14 0.69
CA ALA A 168 -8.36 -16.19 -0.13
C ALA A 168 -7.75 -15.69 -1.45
N THR A 169 -8.24 -14.56 -1.97
CA THR A 169 -7.77 -13.89 -3.19
C THR A 169 -6.64 -12.87 -2.93
N ALA A 170 -6.17 -12.70 -1.69
CA ALA A 170 -5.11 -11.75 -1.37
C ALA A 170 -3.81 -11.96 -2.18
N PRO A 171 -3.33 -13.21 -2.43
CA PRO A 171 -2.11 -13.41 -3.20
C PRO A 171 -2.16 -12.86 -4.63
N SER A 172 -3.31 -12.93 -5.29
CA SER A 172 -3.44 -12.45 -6.67
C SER A 172 -3.53 -10.93 -6.76
N ALA A 173 -3.95 -10.24 -5.70
CA ALA A 173 -4.01 -8.78 -5.65
C ALA A 173 -2.69 -8.12 -5.23
N ILE A 174 -1.84 -8.81 -4.45
CA ILE A 174 -0.54 -8.28 -3.97
C ILE A 174 0.33 -7.72 -5.12
N PRO A 175 0.52 -8.42 -6.26
CA PRO A 175 1.30 -7.89 -7.37
C PRO A 175 0.74 -6.58 -7.94
N GLY A 176 -0.60 -6.44 -8.01
CA GLY A 176 -1.26 -5.23 -8.46
C GLY A 176 -1.03 -4.06 -7.49
N ILE A 177 -1.16 -4.32 -6.19
CA ILE A 177 -0.89 -3.31 -5.14
C ILE A 177 0.58 -2.89 -5.17
N GLN A 178 1.52 -3.84 -5.27
CA GLN A 178 2.94 -3.54 -5.37
C GLN A 178 3.23 -2.71 -6.62
N ALA A 179 2.64 -3.03 -7.76
CA ALA A 179 2.78 -2.24 -8.97
C ALA A 179 2.29 -0.79 -8.77
N SER A 180 1.14 -0.58 -8.12
CA SER A 180 0.67 0.77 -7.78
C SER A 180 1.64 1.50 -6.84
N ILE A 181 2.19 0.82 -5.82
CA ILE A 181 3.21 1.40 -4.92
C ILE A 181 4.49 1.76 -5.67
N ASP A 182 4.91 0.92 -6.62
CA ASP A 182 6.13 1.14 -7.41
C ASP A 182 5.99 2.38 -8.30
N GLN A 183 4.80 2.65 -8.83
CA GLN A 183 4.47 3.86 -9.59
C GLN A 183 4.48 5.14 -8.74
N ILE A 184 4.40 5.05 -7.41
CA ILE A 184 4.62 6.20 -6.53
C ILE A 184 6.12 6.50 -6.56
N MET A 185 6.52 7.61 -7.18
CA MET A 185 7.93 8.01 -7.27
C MET A 185 8.59 8.10 -5.90
N ASN A 186 9.81 7.56 -5.81
CA ASN A 186 10.63 7.59 -4.61
C ASN A 186 11.39 8.92 -4.57
N VAL A 187 10.70 10.02 -4.25
CA VAL A 187 11.39 11.17 -3.64
C VAL A 187 11.98 10.59 -2.35
N SER A 188 13.30 10.55 -2.22
CA SER A 188 13.98 9.90 -1.08
C SER A 188 13.22 10.19 0.22
N ASN A 189 12.74 9.13 0.89
CA ASN A 189 11.91 9.20 2.10
C ASN A 189 10.46 9.66 1.92
N ASN A 190 9.77 9.32 0.83
CA ASN A 190 8.31 9.51 0.76
C ASN A 190 7.62 8.67 1.86
N PRO A 191 7.12 9.28 2.95
CA PRO A 191 6.58 8.54 4.09
C PRO A 191 5.27 7.83 3.74
N VAL A 192 4.54 8.30 2.72
CA VAL A 192 3.32 7.65 2.24
C VAL A 192 3.67 6.35 1.53
N LYS A 193 4.66 6.38 0.63
CA LYS A 193 5.14 5.16 -0.05
C LYS A 193 5.66 4.14 0.95
N GLN A 194 6.48 4.58 1.92
CA GLN A 194 6.99 3.72 2.98
C GLN A 194 5.85 3.14 3.85
N GLY A 195 4.88 3.96 4.23
CA GLY A 195 3.71 3.51 5.00
C GLY A 195 2.87 2.48 4.24
N LEU A 196 2.65 2.68 2.94
CA LEU A 196 1.95 1.71 2.09
C LEU A 196 2.74 0.41 1.93
N GLN A 197 4.07 0.49 1.75
CA GLN A 197 4.92 -0.70 1.67
C GLN A 197 4.90 -1.51 2.98
N THR A 198 4.99 -0.82 4.13
CA THR A 198 4.88 -1.47 5.44
C THR A 198 3.52 -2.16 5.61
N ARG A 199 2.43 -1.49 5.22
CA ARG A 199 1.08 -2.10 5.25
C ARG A 199 0.97 -3.32 4.34
N LEU A 200 1.51 -3.26 3.12
CA LEU A 200 1.50 -4.40 2.19
C LEU A 200 2.31 -5.58 2.73
N ASN A 201 3.50 -5.31 3.27
CA ASN A 201 4.35 -6.33 3.87
C ASN A 201 3.66 -7.01 5.06
N GLU A 202 3.02 -6.23 5.93
CA GLU A 202 2.26 -6.78 7.06
C GLU A 202 1.04 -7.58 6.60
N ALA A 203 0.29 -7.08 5.61
CA ALA A 203 -0.83 -7.81 5.02
C ALA A 203 -0.40 -9.17 4.46
N ASN A 204 0.72 -9.20 3.71
CA ASN A 204 1.27 -10.43 3.17
C ASN A 204 1.73 -11.39 4.28
N ARG A 205 2.42 -10.87 5.30
CA ARG A 205 2.86 -11.67 6.46
C ARG A 205 1.67 -12.31 7.17
N GLN A 206 0.61 -11.54 7.44
CA GLN A 206 -0.61 -12.01 8.08
C GLN A 206 -1.35 -13.04 7.22
N TYR A 207 -1.43 -12.82 5.91
CA TYR A 207 -2.00 -13.80 4.99
C TYR A 207 -1.25 -15.14 5.07
N THR A 208 0.08 -15.11 4.91
CA THR A 208 0.90 -16.34 4.95
C THR A 208 0.75 -17.06 6.28
N TYR A 209 0.77 -16.33 7.40
CA TYR A 209 0.58 -16.89 8.73
C TYR A 209 -0.77 -17.60 8.85
N ASN A 210 -1.87 -16.90 8.53
CA ASN A 210 -3.23 -17.43 8.66
C ASN A 210 -3.47 -18.62 7.72
N HIS A 211 -2.95 -18.56 6.49
CA HIS A 211 -3.07 -19.64 5.51
C HIS A 211 -2.35 -20.91 5.99
N ASN A 212 -1.11 -20.77 6.47
CA ASN A 212 -0.33 -21.91 6.97
C ASN A 212 -0.95 -22.52 8.24
N LEU A 213 -1.46 -21.68 9.15
CA LEU A 213 -2.14 -22.15 10.35
C LEU A 213 -3.44 -22.88 10.00
N SER A 214 -4.27 -22.33 9.11
CA SER A 214 -5.49 -23.00 8.63
C SER A 214 -5.16 -24.36 8.04
N LYS A 215 -4.16 -24.43 7.14
CA LYS A 215 -3.72 -25.69 6.54
C LYS A 215 -3.23 -26.70 7.58
N SER A 216 -2.53 -26.24 8.61
CA SER A 216 -2.06 -27.11 9.70
C SER A 216 -3.21 -27.66 10.52
N ILE A 217 -4.24 -26.84 10.78
CA ILE A 217 -5.47 -27.26 11.48
C ILE A 217 -6.30 -28.21 10.61
N ASP A 218 -6.45 -27.94 9.31
CA ASP A 218 -7.16 -28.83 8.38
C ASP A 218 -6.47 -30.20 8.27
N ASN A 219 -5.14 -30.22 8.33
CA ASN A 219 -4.34 -31.44 8.33
C ASN A 219 -4.42 -32.27 9.61
N LEU A 220 -5.11 -31.79 10.67
CA LEU A 220 -5.41 -32.64 11.84
C LEU A 220 -6.37 -33.77 11.47
N PHE A 221 -7.18 -33.59 10.43
CA PHE A 221 -8.23 -34.51 10.06
C PHE A 221 -7.83 -35.42 8.90
N THR A 222 -8.47 -36.58 8.82
CA THR A 222 -8.30 -37.50 7.68
C THR A 222 -8.92 -36.97 6.40
N SER A 223 -9.92 -36.09 6.52
CA SER A 223 -10.59 -35.46 5.40
C SER A 223 -11.31 -34.17 5.82
N SER A 224 -11.85 -33.45 4.85
CA SER A 224 -12.63 -32.23 5.06
C SER A 224 -13.95 -32.43 5.81
N SER A 225 -14.42 -33.67 6.02
CA SER A 225 -15.60 -33.93 6.85
C SER A 225 -15.36 -33.67 8.33
N GLN A 226 -14.09 -33.58 8.76
CA GLN A 226 -13.69 -33.37 10.16
C GLN A 226 -14.29 -34.41 11.13
N THR A 227 -14.48 -35.65 10.67
CA THR A 227 -15.07 -36.73 11.47
C THR A 227 -14.04 -37.68 12.10
N ALA A 228 -12.76 -37.58 11.72
CA ALA A 228 -11.69 -38.41 12.27
C ALA A 228 -10.35 -37.67 12.22
N LEU A 229 -9.50 -37.93 13.21
CA LEU A 229 -8.15 -37.38 13.31
C LEU A 229 -7.12 -38.26 12.61
N GLN A 230 -6.04 -37.63 12.13
CA GLN A 230 -4.82 -38.34 11.77
C GLN A 230 -4.25 -39.10 12.99
N THR A 231 -3.60 -40.24 12.75
CA THR A 231 -3.15 -41.13 13.82
C THR A 231 -2.09 -40.51 14.74
N ASN A 232 -1.33 -39.55 14.23
CA ASN A 232 -0.23 -38.86 14.91
C ASN A 232 -0.67 -37.60 15.67
N VAL A 233 -1.95 -37.23 15.66
CA VAL A 233 -2.44 -36.08 16.43
C VAL A 233 -2.40 -36.39 17.92
N THR A 234 -1.79 -35.48 18.68
CA THR A 234 -1.66 -35.57 20.14
C THR A 234 -2.20 -34.31 20.81
N GLN A 235 -2.36 -34.34 22.14
CA GLN A 235 -2.75 -33.16 22.91
C GLN A 235 -1.75 -32.00 22.72
N SER A 236 -0.45 -32.31 22.68
CA SER A 236 0.61 -31.32 22.41
C SER A 236 0.42 -30.65 21.06
N THR A 237 0.03 -31.41 20.02
CA THR A 237 -0.26 -30.85 18.69
C THR A 237 -1.41 -29.85 18.75
N LEU A 238 -2.48 -30.17 19.48
CA LEU A 238 -3.63 -29.28 19.62
C LEU A 238 -3.28 -28.03 20.42
N ASP A 239 -2.51 -28.16 21.49
CA ASP A 239 -2.13 -27.04 22.36
C ASP A 239 -1.19 -26.07 21.66
N ASP A 240 -0.24 -26.57 20.85
CA ASP A 240 0.62 -25.73 20.00
C ASP A 240 -0.19 -24.94 18.97
N LEU A 241 -1.19 -25.56 18.35
CA LEU A 241 -2.07 -24.88 17.39
C LEU A 241 -2.98 -23.85 18.07
N LYS A 242 -3.53 -24.16 19.26
CA LYS A 242 -4.30 -23.20 20.07
C LYS A 242 -3.46 -22.00 20.46
N LYS A 243 -2.19 -22.21 20.85
CA LYS A 243 -1.26 -21.12 21.15
C LYS A 243 -1.04 -20.22 19.93
N ASN A 244 -0.92 -20.80 18.74
CA ASN A 244 -0.75 -20.04 17.51
C ASN A 244 -1.99 -19.20 17.13
N LEU A 245 -3.20 -19.50 17.66
CA LEU A 245 -4.37 -18.64 17.42
C LEU A 245 -4.19 -17.20 17.93
N SER A 246 -3.33 -16.97 18.93
CA SER A 246 -3.08 -15.62 19.43
C SER A 246 -2.45 -14.70 18.38
N GLY A 247 -1.77 -15.27 17.38
CA GLY A 247 -1.18 -14.55 16.25
C GLY A 247 -2.18 -14.16 15.16
N VAL A 248 -3.39 -14.73 15.17
CA VAL A 248 -4.42 -14.47 14.14
C VAL A 248 -5.15 -13.18 14.48
N VAL A 249 -4.86 -12.09 13.76
CA VAL A 249 -5.48 -10.77 14.03
C VAL A 249 -6.98 -10.75 13.72
N ASN A 250 -7.42 -11.48 12.70
CA ASN A 250 -8.83 -11.57 12.32
C ASN A 250 -9.65 -12.37 13.34
N LEU A 251 -10.64 -11.73 13.95
CA LEU A 251 -11.55 -12.35 14.93
C LEU A 251 -12.43 -13.45 14.33
N SER A 252 -13.12 -13.23 13.22
CA SER A 252 -14.00 -14.23 12.60
C SER A 252 -13.23 -15.46 12.11
N TRP A 253 -12.02 -15.27 11.56
CA TRP A 253 -11.18 -16.40 11.17
C TRP A 253 -10.63 -17.14 12.39
N ARG A 254 -10.20 -16.41 13.42
CA ARG A 254 -9.76 -17.00 14.69
C ARG A 254 -10.89 -17.83 15.31
N GLU A 255 -12.12 -17.33 15.32
CA GLU A 255 -13.30 -18.03 15.80
C GLU A 255 -13.53 -19.33 15.01
N ARG A 256 -13.50 -19.26 13.68
CA ARG A 256 -13.64 -20.47 12.83
C ARG A 256 -12.57 -21.51 13.16
N LEU A 257 -11.30 -21.11 13.26
CA LEU A 257 -10.20 -22.02 13.59
C LEU A 257 -10.31 -22.56 15.03
N THR A 258 -10.82 -21.75 15.96
CA THR A 258 -11.08 -22.16 17.35
C THR A 258 -12.14 -23.26 17.37
N THR A 259 -13.24 -23.09 16.63
CA THR A 259 -14.29 -24.12 16.49
C THR A 259 -13.73 -25.42 15.92
N THR A 260 -12.91 -25.34 14.86
CA THR A 260 -12.27 -26.53 14.28
C THR A 260 -11.34 -27.23 15.27
N LEU A 261 -10.56 -26.49 16.05
CA LEU A 261 -9.71 -27.06 17.10
C LEU A 261 -10.51 -27.67 18.25
N SER A 262 -11.69 -27.11 18.57
CA SER A 262 -12.61 -27.73 19.54
C SER A 262 -13.17 -29.05 19.03
N THR A 263 -13.53 -29.16 17.75
CA THR A 263 -13.91 -30.44 17.13
C THR A 263 -12.78 -31.46 17.23
N ALA A 264 -11.55 -31.03 16.92
CA ALA A 264 -10.37 -31.91 17.04
C ALA A 264 -10.12 -32.36 18.48
N GLN A 265 -10.33 -31.49 19.47
CA GLN A 265 -10.23 -31.84 20.88
C GLN A 265 -11.25 -32.92 21.27
N THR A 266 -12.53 -32.74 20.91
CA THR A 266 -13.57 -33.73 21.19
C THR A 266 -13.25 -35.10 20.60
N LEU A 267 -12.75 -35.16 19.36
CA LEU A 267 -12.37 -36.42 18.72
C LEU A 267 -11.17 -37.08 19.41
N LEU A 268 -10.22 -36.28 19.90
CA LEU A 268 -9.06 -36.80 20.64
C LEU A 268 -9.51 -37.38 21.99
N ASP A 269 -10.37 -36.67 22.71
CA ASP A 269 -10.91 -37.11 23.99
C ASP A 269 -11.70 -38.41 23.84
N GLN A 270 -12.56 -38.50 22.82
CA GLN A 270 -13.29 -39.73 22.47
C GLN A 270 -12.34 -40.90 22.19
N LYS A 271 -11.28 -40.69 21.40
CA LYS A 271 -10.30 -41.73 21.09
C LYS A 271 -9.56 -42.22 22.34
N VAL A 272 -9.27 -41.32 23.29
CA VAL A 272 -8.65 -41.67 24.57
C VAL A 272 -9.62 -42.47 25.44
N GLU A 273 -10.88 -42.06 25.51
CA GLU A 273 -11.93 -42.76 26.25
C GLU A 273 -12.17 -44.18 25.69
N GLU A 274 -12.30 -44.32 24.37
CA GLU A 274 -12.44 -45.62 23.70
C GLU A 274 -11.27 -46.56 24.00
N ALA A 275 -10.03 -46.04 23.98
CA ALA A 275 -8.84 -46.82 24.30
C ALA A 275 -8.81 -47.28 25.77
N ASN A 276 -9.23 -46.43 26.70
CA ASN A 276 -9.35 -46.79 28.11
C ASN A 276 -10.44 -47.84 28.34
N ASN A 277 -11.62 -47.67 27.71
CA ASN A 277 -12.71 -48.63 27.79
C ASN A 277 -12.30 -50.01 27.25
N LEU A 278 -11.56 -50.05 26.14
CA LEU A 278 -11.03 -51.31 25.58
C LEU A 278 -10.03 -51.97 26.53
N LYS A 279 -9.16 -51.18 27.17
CA LYS A 279 -8.21 -51.68 28.17
C LYS A 279 -8.94 -52.28 29.37
N GLU A 280 -9.93 -51.57 29.93
CA GLU A 280 -10.72 -52.04 31.06
C GLU A 280 -11.53 -53.30 30.72
N ALA A 281 -12.13 -53.37 29.53
CA ALA A 281 -12.82 -54.57 29.05
C ALA A 281 -11.88 -55.77 28.93
N ASN A 282 -10.66 -55.57 28.40
CA ASN A 282 -9.66 -56.63 28.32
C ASN A 282 -9.20 -57.11 29.71
N GLU A 283 -8.98 -56.19 30.65
CA GLU A 283 -8.66 -56.53 32.04
C GLU A 283 -9.80 -57.29 32.72
N ALA A 284 -11.05 -56.91 32.47
CA ALA A 284 -12.24 -57.60 32.98
C ALA A 284 -12.37 -59.01 32.39
N VAL A 285 -12.18 -59.17 31.08
CA VAL A 285 -12.17 -60.49 30.41
C VAL A 285 -11.06 -61.37 30.99
N ASN A 286 -9.84 -60.85 31.14
CA ASN A 286 -8.72 -61.61 31.71
C ASN A 286 -9.02 -62.08 33.14
N LYS A 287 -9.72 -61.28 33.96
CA LYS A 287 -10.13 -61.68 35.32
C LYS A 287 -11.14 -62.84 35.35
N LEU A 288 -11.81 -63.16 34.25
CA LEU A 288 -12.71 -64.33 34.16
C LEU A 288 -11.93 -65.65 34.10
N PHE A 289 -10.64 -65.60 33.76
CA PHE A 289 -9.80 -66.78 33.57
C PHE A 289 -8.74 -66.90 34.68
N GLY A 290 -8.43 -68.14 35.05
CA GLY A 290 -7.39 -68.48 36.02
C GLY A 290 -6.02 -68.69 35.37
N ASP A 291 -5.93 -68.62 34.05
CA ASP A 291 -4.71 -68.71 33.26
C ASP A 291 -4.68 -67.70 32.11
N ASP A 292 -3.47 -67.32 31.68
CA ASP A 292 -3.24 -66.34 30.61
C ASP A 292 -3.60 -66.89 29.21
N THR A 293 -3.77 -68.20 29.09
CA THR A 293 -4.19 -68.89 27.86
C THR A 293 -5.71 -68.99 27.70
N HIS A 294 -6.48 -68.47 28.66
CA HIS A 294 -7.95 -68.53 28.69
C HIS A 294 -8.49 -69.96 28.55
N THR A 295 -7.81 -70.93 29.16
CA THR A 295 -8.18 -72.36 29.13
C THR A 295 -8.87 -72.84 30.41
N LYS A 296 -8.79 -72.06 31.50
CA LYS A 296 -9.44 -72.39 32.77
C LYS A 296 -10.13 -71.16 33.35
N LEU A 297 -11.35 -71.32 33.87
CA LEU A 297 -12.06 -70.26 34.60
C LEU A 297 -11.34 -69.93 35.92
N ALA A 298 -11.41 -68.67 36.32
CA ALA A 298 -10.90 -68.23 37.61
C ALA A 298 -11.64 -68.92 38.77
N GLU A 299 -10.96 -69.10 39.91
CA GLU A 299 -11.58 -69.69 41.10
C GLU A 299 -12.83 -68.91 41.53
N GLY A 300 -13.92 -69.63 41.78
CA GLY A 300 -15.22 -69.03 42.16
C GLY A 300 -16.11 -68.60 40.98
N ILE A 301 -15.63 -68.65 39.73
CA ILE A 301 -16.48 -68.47 38.54
C ILE A 301 -17.08 -69.83 38.17
N THR A 302 -18.39 -69.99 38.34
CA THR A 302 -19.13 -71.20 37.94
C THR A 302 -19.91 -70.95 36.67
N ALA A 303 -19.71 -71.81 35.66
CA ALA A 303 -20.57 -71.82 34.47
C ALA A 303 -21.97 -72.32 34.88
N THR A 304 -22.96 -71.46 34.76
CA THR A 304 -24.39 -71.80 34.89
C THR A 304 -24.97 -72.28 33.58
#